data_AF-A0A2L2N4U4-F1
#
_entry.id   AF-A0A2L2N4U4-F1
#
_cell.length_a   1.000
_cell.length_b   1.000
_cell.length_c   1.000
_cell.angle_alpha   90.00
_cell.angle_beta   90.00
_cell.angle_gamma   90.00
#
_symmetry.space_group_name_H-M   'P 1'
#
loop_
_entity.id
_entity.type
_entity.pdbx_description
1 polymer ?
#
loop_
_entity_poly.entity_id
_entity_poly.type
_entity_poly.pdbx_seq_one_letter_code
_entity_poly.pdbx_strand_id
1 'polypeptide(L)'
;MSYCTNIDCLRPQNSEISRFCNSCGQELLLKQRYRPLAVIGRGGFGRTFLAIDEHLPEQPKCAIKQLCFQEENTEIWHKAVNLFHEEALHLNELKHSQIPKLLAQFEQNKKFYIVEELVDGQTLAQELQQQGVFQEPQIWKILKSLLLTLQFVHSRQVIHRDIKPENIMRRSVRGDLVLIDFGVAKLATNTRQLRTGTIVGSPEYIAPEQMRGKALPASDLYSLGVTCIYLLTNVSPFDLFDITNDCWVWQKHLPANNTVSLHLCEILDKLLQNAVSQRFQSATEVLQTLEEQPKKLLNISNYQTVSTIDYTNLRGLLAKGKWQSADRETWELMSQALAKPRGSYIFSSDVEKIPCPDLQTIDHLWVNSSHGRFGFSVQTLIYKNVNGDYGIFCNQVGWYIYNYTSANSEFDFSLKAPIGHLPSRIWIGGSQPWRYPNALAIKLAACSIS
;
A
#
# COMPACT_ATOMS: atom_id res chain seq x y z
N MET A 1 -14.99 33.76 -21.43
CA MET A 1 -15.02 32.71 -22.51
C MET A 1 -16.00 31.58 -22.15
N SER A 2 -16.50 30.81 -23.12
CA SER A 2 -17.36 29.63 -22.90
C SER A 2 -16.86 28.40 -23.66
N TYR A 3 -17.10 27.21 -23.11
CA TYR A 3 -16.68 25.94 -23.69
C TYR A 3 -17.89 25.04 -24.01
N CYS A 4 -17.93 24.51 -25.23
CA CYS A 4 -18.97 23.59 -25.67
C CYS A 4 -18.73 22.19 -25.10
N THR A 5 -19.75 21.60 -24.49
CA THR A 5 -19.69 20.25 -23.90
C THR A 5 -20.01 19.13 -24.88
N ASN A 6 -20.33 19.47 -26.13
CA ASN A 6 -20.50 18.47 -27.18
C ASN A 6 -19.17 17.75 -27.42
N ILE A 7 -19.18 16.42 -27.33
CA ILE A 7 -17.99 15.60 -27.47
C ILE A 7 -17.40 15.66 -28.89
N ASP A 8 -18.27 15.87 -29.89
CA ASP A 8 -17.97 15.87 -31.33
C ASP A 8 -17.69 17.27 -31.89
N CYS A 9 -17.70 18.31 -31.05
CA CYS A 9 -17.46 19.68 -31.50
C CYS A 9 -15.97 19.91 -31.82
N LEU A 10 -15.69 20.21 -33.09
CA LEU A 10 -14.34 20.47 -33.59
C LEU A 10 -13.74 21.79 -33.07
N ARG A 11 -14.58 22.79 -32.75
CA ARG A 11 -14.15 24.10 -32.24
C ARG A 11 -15.00 24.48 -31.01
N PRO A 12 -14.64 23.95 -29.82
CA PRO A 12 -15.48 24.09 -28.63
C PRO A 12 -15.36 25.44 -27.91
N GLN A 13 -14.40 26.29 -28.28
CA GLN A 13 -14.22 27.61 -27.66
C GLN A 13 -15.18 28.64 -28.26
N ASN A 14 -15.87 29.39 -27.39
CA ASN A 14 -16.87 30.39 -27.76
C ASN A 14 -16.71 31.66 -26.91
N SER A 15 -17.31 32.75 -27.38
CA SER A 15 -17.41 33.99 -26.60
C SER A 15 -18.32 33.79 -25.39
N GLU A 16 -18.10 34.55 -24.31
CA GLU A 16 -18.86 34.44 -23.06
C GLU A 16 -20.33 34.81 -23.18
N ILE A 17 -20.68 35.72 -24.09
CA ILE A 17 -22.06 36.12 -24.35
C ILE A 17 -22.81 35.16 -25.27
N SER A 18 -22.12 34.14 -25.81
CA SER A 18 -22.74 33.19 -26.75
C SER A 18 -23.71 32.28 -25.99
N ARG A 19 -24.94 32.16 -26.51
CA ARG A 19 -25.95 31.20 -26.01
C ARG A 19 -25.77 29.82 -26.64
N PHE A 20 -25.41 29.78 -27.92
CA PHE A 20 -25.17 28.57 -28.70
C PHE A 20 -23.73 28.52 -29.18
N CYS A 21 -23.21 27.31 -29.36
CA CYS A 21 -21.88 27.10 -29.90
C CYS A 21 -21.85 27.48 -31.38
N ASN A 22 -20.94 28.37 -31.77
CA ASN A 22 -20.78 28.81 -33.16
C ASN A 22 -20.37 27.70 -34.12
N SER A 23 -19.82 26.59 -33.62
CA SER A 23 -19.33 25.48 -34.44
C SER A 23 -20.33 24.34 -34.64
N CYS A 24 -21.18 24.05 -33.65
CA CYS A 24 -22.08 22.89 -33.70
C CYS A 24 -23.53 23.20 -33.31
N GLY A 25 -23.85 24.45 -32.97
CA GLY A 25 -25.20 24.88 -32.60
C GLY A 25 -25.67 24.43 -31.21
N GLN A 26 -24.92 23.61 -30.48
CA GLN A 26 -25.32 23.16 -29.15
C GLN A 26 -25.39 24.33 -28.15
N GLU A 27 -26.40 24.33 -27.29
CA GLU A 27 -26.51 25.26 -26.18
C GLU A 27 -25.28 25.17 -25.24
N LEU A 28 -24.72 26.34 -24.90
CA LEU A 28 -23.50 26.44 -24.08
C LEU A 28 -23.79 26.42 -22.58
N LEU A 29 -25.01 26.79 -22.18
CA LEU A 29 -25.47 26.76 -20.80
C LEU A 29 -26.04 25.39 -20.46
N LEU A 30 -25.54 24.80 -19.38
CA LEU A 30 -26.08 23.58 -18.81
C LEU A 30 -27.13 23.93 -17.76
N LYS A 31 -28.31 23.32 -17.89
CA LYS A 31 -29.49 23.54 -17.04
C LYS A 31 -29.88 25.02 -16.91
N GLN A 32 -29.63 25.82 -17.96
CA GLN A 32 -29.80 27.28 -17.97
C GLN A 32 -29.03 28.01 -16.85
N ARG A 33 -28.05 27.36 -16.23
CA ARG A 33 -27.42 27.83 -14.99
C ARG A 33 -25.91 27.81 -15.04
N TYR A 34 -25.33 26.70 -15.48
CA TYR A 34 -23.89 26.50 -15.41
C TYR A 34 -23.24 26.75 -16.76
N ARG A 35 -22.17 27.56 -16.77
CA ARG A 35 -21.39 27.86 -17.98
C ARG A 35 -20.02 27.19 -17.89
N PRO A 36 -19.76 26.12 -18.66
CA PRO A 36 -18.44 25.54 -18.80
C PRO A 36 -17.46 26.54 -19.44
N LEU A 37 -16.24 26.59 -18.92
CA LEU A 37 -15.19 27.53 -19.32
C LEU A 37 -14.01 26.84 -19.97
N ALA A 38 -13.61 25.67 -19.45
CA ALA A 38 -12.50 24.87 -19.95
C ALA A 38 -12.60 23.41 -19.48
N VAL A 39 -11.92 22.50 -20.17
CA VAL A 39 -11.72 21.13 -19.68
C VAL A 39 -10.55 21.12 -18.71
N ILE A 40 -10.76 20.60 -17.51
CA ILE A 40 -9.73 20.47 -16.45
C ILE A 40 -9.36 19.02 -16.14
N GLY A 41 -10.15 18.06 -16.60
CA GLY A 41 -9.87 16.64 -16.45
C GLY A 41 -10.48 15.82 -17.58
N ARG A 42 -9.79 14.73 -17.97
CA ARG A 42 -10.29 13.72 -18.90
C ARG A 42 -9.99 12.35 -18.30
N GLY A 43 -11.02 11.54 -18.08
CA GLY A 43 -10.89 10.18 -17.54
C GLY A 43 -11.58 9.15 -18.42
N GLY A 44 -11.47 7.88 -18.05
CA GLY A 44 -12.00 6.75 -18.83
C GLY A 44 -13.53 6.75 -19.08
N PHE A 45 -14.29 7.58 -18.36
CA PHE A 45 -15.76 7.62 -18.41
C PHE A 45 -16.32 9.02 -18.63
N GLY A 46 -15.47 10.05 -18.74
CA GLY A 46 -15.98 11.40 -18.67
C GLY A 46 -14.96 12.50 -18.82
N ARG A 47 -15.50 13.71 -18.89
CA ARG A 47 -14.74 14.97 -18.92
C ARG A 47 -15.16 15.80 -17.71
N THR A 48 -14.18 16.42 -17.08
CA THR A 48 -14.41 17.38 -16.01
C THR A 48 -14.13 18.77 -16.55
N PHE A 49 -15.09 19.68 -16.38
CA PHE A 49 -15.00 21.06 -16.82
C PHE A 49 -14.88 22.00 -15.62
N LEU A 50 -14.03 23.02 -15.74
CA LEU A 50 -14.16 24.23 -14.95
C LEU A 50 -15.38 24.99 -15.46
N ALA A 51 -16.27 25.40 -14.57
CA ALA A 51 -17.47 26.14 -14.90
C ALA A 51 -17.75 27.23 -13.86
N ILE A 52 -18.72 28.09 -14.16
CA ILE A 52 -19.32 29.04 -13.21
C ILE A 52 -20.82 28.81 -13.10
N ASP A 53 -21.38 29.13 -11.94
CA ASP A 53 -22.82 29.13 -11.68
C ASP A 53 -23.41 30.52 -11.93
N GLU A 54 -24.01 30.76 -13.10
CA GLU A 54 -24.53 32.07 -13.50
C GLU A 54 -25.81 32.48 -12.75
N HIS A 55 -26.45 31.57 -12.02
CA HIS A 55 -27.63 31.92 -11.21
C HIS A 55 -27.28 32.62 -9.90
N LEU A 56 -26.03 32.50 -9.43
CA LEU A 56 -25.58 33.16 -8.22
C LEU A 56 -24.89 34.48 -8.57
N PRO A 57 -25.15 35.58 -7.84
CA PRO A 57 -24.56 36.88 -8.14
C PRO A 57 -23.03 36.89 -8.22
N GLU A 58 -22.38 36.11 -7.36
CA GLU A 58 -20.91 35.99 -7.31
C GLU A 58 -20.32 35.11 -8.40
N GLN A 59 -21.17 34.40 -9.17
CA GLN A 59 -20.78 33.45 -10.20
C GLN A 59 -19.66 32.49 -9.76
N PRO A 60 -19.85 31.77 -8.64
CA PRO A 60 -18.79 30.94 -8.07
C PRO A 60 -18.38 29.85 -9.05
N LYS A 61 -17.09 29.53 -9.02
CA LYS A 61 -16.53 28.45 -9.84
C LYS A 61 -16.96 27.09 -9.30
N CYS A 62 -17.23 26.16 -10.20
CA CYS A 62 -17.56 24.77 -9.90
C CYS A 62 -16.86 23.82 -10.88
N ALA A 63 -16.78 22.54 -10.51
CA ALA A 63 -16.37 21.47 -11.41
C ALA A 63 -17.61 20.74 -11.93
N ILE A 64 -17.66 20.48 -13.23
CA ILE A 64 -18.75 19.73 -13.87
C ILE A 64 -18.18 18.46 -14.47
N LYS A 65 -18.55 17.31 -13.93
CA LYS A 65 -18.28 16.01 -14.52
C LYS A 65 -19.37 15.66 -15.51
N GLN A 66 -18.98 15.30 -16.73
CA GLN A 66 -19.87 14.81 -17.78
C GLN A 66 -19.55 13.34 -18.06
N LEU A 67 -20.55 12.47 -17.96
CA LEU A 67 -20.42 11.09 -18.39
C LEU A 67 -20.32 11.03 -19.92
N CYS A 68 -19.21 10.50 -20.42
CA CYS A 68 -18.91 10.32 -21.84
C CYS A 68 -18.88 8.82 -22.15
N PHE A 69 -19.89 8.34 -22.86
CA PHE A 69 -19.95 6.95 -23.33
C PHE A 69 -20.39 6.93 -24.79
N GLN A 70 -19.63 6.21 -25.64
CA GLN A 70 -19.85 6.21 -27.09
C GLN A 70 -20.96 5.24 -27.54
N GLU A 71 -21.19 4.15 -26.80
CA GLU A 71 -22.21 3.14 -27.12
C GLU A 71 -23.40 3.24 -26.16
N GLU A 72 -24.43 4.00 -26.56
CA GLU A 72 -25.67 4.16 -25.80
C GLU A 72 -26.49 2.85 -25.78
N ASN A 73 -27.32 2.66 -24.74
CA ASN A 73 -28.25 1.52 -24.58
C ASN A 73 -27.62 0.12 -24.52
N THR A 74 -26.34 0.02 -24.17
CA THR A 74 -25.72 -1.27 -23.84
C THR A 74 -25.85 -1.57 -22.34
N GLU A 75 -25.73 -2.83 -21.93
CA GLU A 75 -25.70 -3.21 -20.50
C GLU A 75 -24.58 -2.44 -19.74
N ILE A 76 -23.45 -2.22 -20.42
CA ILE A 76 -22.31 -1.47 -19.88
C ILE A 76 -22.66 0.01 -19.71
N TRP A 77 -23.42 0.59 -20.65
CA TRP A 77 -23.92 1.97 -20.53
C TRP A 77 -24.85 2.12 -19.33
N HIS A 78 -25.83 1.23 -19.16
CA HIS A 78 -26.73 1.26 -18.00
C HIS A 78 -25.97 1.15 -16.69
N LYS A 79 -24.97 0.26 -16.63
CA LYS A 79 -24.09 0.14 -15.46
C LYS A 79 -23.31 1.43 -15.21
N ALA A 80 -22.74 2.06 -16.24
CA ALA A 80 -22.00 3.31 -16.11
C ALA A 80 -22.88 4.46 -15.61
N VAL A 81 -24.11 4.58 -16.13
CA VAL A 81 -25.09 5.57 -15.68
C VAL A 81 -25.47 5.34 -14.22
N ASN A 82 -25.77 4.09 -13.82
CA ASN A 82 -26.09 3.77 -12.42
C ASN A 82 -24.94 4.12 -11.47
N LEU A 83 -23.70 3.75 -11.82
CA LEU A 83 -22.52 4.08 -11.01
C LEU A 83 -22.26 5.59 -10.93
N PHE A 84 -22.57 6.34 -12.00
CA PHE A 84 -22.51 7.80 -11.99
C PHE A 84 -23.57 8.40 -11.06
N HIS A 85 -24.79 7.83 -11.02
CA HIS A 85 -25.79 8.22 -10.04
C HIS A 85 -25.38 7.88 -8.60
N GLU A 86 -24.80 6.71 -8.36
CA GLU A 86 -24.25 6.32 -7.06
C GLU A 86 -23.14 7.28 -6.59
N GLU A 87 -22.25 7.74 -7.48
CA GLU A 87 -21.22 8.73 -7.15
C GLU A 87 -21.84 10.02 -6.58
N ALA A 88 -22.89 10.55 -7.23
CA ALA A 88 -23.59 11.73 -6.73
C ALA A 88 -24.24 11.49 -5.37
N LEU A 89 -24.86 10.31 -5.15
CA LEU A 89 -25.48 9.96 -3.87
C LEU A 89 -24.43 9.90 -2.75
N HIS A 90 -23.29 9.25 -2.98
CA HIS A 90 -22.20 9.19 -2.01
C HIS A 90 -21.67 10.59 -1.69
N LEU A 91 -21.41 11.44 -2.69
CA LEU A 91 -20.96 12.82 -2.46
C LEU A 91 -21.97 13.64 -1.65
N ASN A 92 -23.27 13.43 -1.86
CA ASN A 92 -24.31 14.11 -1.10
C ASN A 92 -24.35 13.70 0.38
N GLU A 93 -24.04 12.44 0.68
CA GLU A 93 -23.97 11.91 2.05
C GLU A 93 -22.69 12.33 2.78
N LEU A 94 -21.58 12.48 2.05
CA LEU A 94 -20.25 12.77 2.57
C LEU A 94 -20.02 14.27 2.81
N LYS A 95 -20.70 14.84 3.80
CA LYS A 95 -20.51 16.24 4.21
C LYS A 95 -19.24 16.41 5.06
N HIS A 96 -18.11 16.66 4.41
CA HIS A 96 -16.80 16.84 5.05
C HIS A 96 -15.96 17.93 4.37
N SER A 97 -15.11 18.67 5.08
CA SER A 97 -14.30 19.77 4.49
C SER A 97 -13.24 19.29 3.49
N GLN A 98 -12.79 18.05 3.64
CA GLN A 98 -11.82 17.38 2.77
C GLN A 98 -12.47 16.55 1.65
N ILE A 99 -13.76 16.76 1.37
CA ILE A 99 -14.50 16.14 0.28
C ILE A 99 -15.30 17.25 -0.43
N PRO A 100 -15.26 17.36 -1.77
CA PRO A 100 -16.06 18.35 -2.49
C PRO A 100 -17.56 18.16 -2.25
N LYS A 101 -18.28 19.27 -2.07
CA LYS A 101 -19.73 19.23 -1.94
C LYS A 101 -20.38 18.98 -3.29
N LEU A 102 -21.39 18.11 -3.32
CA LEU A 102 -22.33 18.05 -4.44
C LEU A 102 -23.15 19.34 -4.50
N LEU A 103 -23.19 19.98 -5.67
CA LEU A 103 -23.98 21.18 -5.94
C LEU A 103 -25.24 20.87 -6.74
N ALA A 104 -25.13 19.98 -7.73
CA ALA A 104 -26.26 19.55 -8.54
C ALA A 104 -25.96 18.23 -9.27
N GLN A 105 -27.02 17.54 -9.67
CA GLN A 105 -26.98 16.46 -10.64
C GLN A 105 -28.13 16.66 -11.63
N PHE A 106 -27.87 16.46 -12.93
CA PHE A 106 -28.91 16.55 -13.94
C PHE A 106 -28.54 15.83 -15.23
N GLU A 107 -29.56 15.59 -16.05
CA GLU A 107 -29.42 15.15 -17.43
C GLU A 107 -29.78 16.31 -18.37
N GLN A 108 -29.01 16.47 -19.44
CA GLN A 108 -29.31 17.39 -20.54
C GLN A 108 -28.82 16.79 -21.85
N ASN A 109 -29.68 16.80 -22.89
CA ASN A 109 -29.37 16.28 -24.21
C ASN A 109 -28.85 14.82 -24.17
N LYS A 110 -29.47 13.96 -23.34
CA LYS A 110 -29.09 12.55 -23.10
C LYS A 110 -27.69 12.36 -22.52
N LYS A 111 -27.10 13.41 -21.94
CA LYS A 111 -25.81 13.35 -21.24
C LYS A 111 -26.03 13.65 -19.76
N PHE A 112 -25.28 12.95 -18.91
CA PHE A 112 -25.39 13.03 -17.46
C PHE A 112 -24.29 13.93 -16.92
N TYR A 113 -24.66 14.78 -15.96
CA TYR A 113 -23.77 15.75 -15.35
C TYR A 113 -23.87 15.72 -13.82
N ILE A 114 -22.72 15.81 -13.17
CA ILE A 114 -22.55 16.08 -11.74
C ILE A 114 -21.82 17.40 -11.60
N VAL A 115 -22.34 18.30 -10.78
CA VAL A 115 -21.72 19.57 -10.44
C VAL A 115 -21.28 19.51 -8.99
N GLU A 116 -20.01 19.80 -8.75
CA GLU A 116 -19.39 19.76 -7.43
C GLU A 116 -18.59 21.03 -7.14
N GLU A 117 -18.28 21.24 -5.86
CA GLU A 117 -17.38 22.31 -5.42
C GLU A 117 -16.04 22.20 -6.15
N LEU A 118 -15.59 23.31 -6.76
CA LEU A 118 -14.23 23.36 -7.29
C LEU A 118 -13.23 23.49 -6.15
N VAL A 119 -12.29 22.54 -6.07
CA VAL A 119 -11.15 22.63 -5.15
C VAL A 119 -10.08 23.52 -5.79
N ASP A 120 -9.87 24.70 -5.23
CA ASP A 120 -8.76 25.57 -5.63
C ASP A 120 -7.45 25.09 -5.00
N GLY A 121 -6.54 24.57 -5.84
CA GLY A 121 -5.34 23.90 -5.36
C GLY A 121 -4.59 23.13 -6.45
N GLN A 122 -3.56 22.40 -6.04
CA GLN A 122 -2.80 21.48 -6.89
C GLN A 122 -3.00 20.04 -6.45
N THR A 123 -3.01 19.10 -7.40
CA THR A 123 -2.95 17.66 -7.08
C THR A 123 -1.57 17.28 -6.54
N LEU A 124 -1.48 16.22 -5.74
CA LEU A 124 -0.18 15.70 -5.31
C LEU A 124 0.68 15.22 -6.50
N ALA A 125 0.07 14.81 -7.60
CA ALA A 125 0.78 14.53 -8.85
C ALA A 125 1.47 15.78 -9.42
N GLN A 126 0.77 16.91 -9.43
CA GLN A 126 1.34 18.20 -9.86
C GLN A 126 2.43 18.68 -8.89
N GLU A 127 2.23 18.52 -7.58
CA GLU A 127 3.27 18.82 -6.58
C GLU A 127 4.53 17.98 -6.82
N LEU A 128 4.39 16.67 -7.03
CA LEU A 128 5.50 15.76 -7.33
C LEU A 128 6.25 16.19 -8.59
N GLN A 129 5.52 16.55 -9.65
CA GLN A 129 6.12 17.00 -10.91
C GLN A 129 6.88 18.33 -10.76
N GLN A 130 6.36 19.27 -9.95
CA GLN A 130 6.94 20.61 -9.80
C GLN A 130 8.06 20.66 -8.76
N GLN A 131 7.94 19.90 -7.67
CA GLN A 131 8.79 20.00 -6.49
C GLN A 131 9.73 18.79 -6.32
N GLY A 132 9.48 17.70 -7.05
CA GLY A 132 10.21 16.44 -6.89
C GLY A 132 9.64 15.57 -5.78
N VAL A 133 10.39 14.53 -5.42
CA VAL A 133 9.95 13.52 -4.44
C VAL A 133 9.63 14.12 -3.07
N PHE A 134 8.68 13.49 -2.40
CA PHE A 134 8.26 13.85 -1.07
C PHE A 134 9.23 13.27 -0.04
N GLN A 135 9.45 14.00 1.05
CA GLN A 135 10.22 13.56 2.21
C GLN A 135 9.27 12.97 3.27
N GLU A 136 9.82 12.14 4.16
CA GLU A 136 9.07 11.50 5.24
C GLU A 136 8.11 12.45 6.01
N PRO A 137 8.49 13.68 6.42
CA PRO A 137 7.57 14.58 7.11
C PRO A 137 6.33 14.96 6.29
N GLN A 138 6.45 15.02 4.96
CA GLN A 138 5.31 15.27 4.08
C GLN A 138 4.42 14.02 3.99
N ILE A 139 5.00 12.82 3.95
CA ILE A 139 4.25 11.56 3.97
C ILE A 139 3.46 11.41 5.27
N TRP A 140 4.04 11.75 6.42
CA TRP A 140 3.32 11.76 7.70
C TRP A 140 2.11 12.69 7.68
N LYS A 141 2.23 13.89 7.10
CA LYS A 141 1.10 14.83 6.95
C LYS A 141 0.02 14.26 6.04
N ILE A 142 0.41 13.64 4.92
CA ILE A 142 -0.52 12.99 3.99
C ILE A 142 -1.27 11.85 4.67
N LEU A 143 -0.56 10.92 5.30
CA LEU A 143 -1.15 9.78 6.01
C LEU A 143 -2.15 10.25 7.07
N LYS A 144 -1.75 11.14 7.98
CA LYS A 144 -2.64 11.64 9.04
C LYS A 144 -3.92 12.29 8.49
N SER A 145 -3.75 13.16 7.49
CA SER A 145 -4.88 13.90 6.91
C SER A 145 -5.84 12.98 6.14
N LEU A 146 -5.31 12.08 5.32
CA LEU A 146 -6.13 11.18 4.51
C LEU A 146 -6.74 10.06 5.33
N LEU A 147 -6.06 9.51 6.33
CA LEU A 147 -6.63 8.47 7.19
C LEU A 147 -7.81 8.98 8.01
N LEU A 148 -7.77 10.22 8.52
CA LEU A 148 -8.94 10.84 9.17
C LEU A 148 -10.11 10.98 8.20
N THR A 149 -9.83 11.40 6.96
CA THR A 149 -10.85 11.50 5.91
C THR A 149 -11.42 10.11 5.56
N LEU A 150 -10.57 9.10 5.41
CA LEU A 150 -10.99 7.73 5.11
C LEU A 150 -11.76 7.08 6.25
N GLN A 151 -11.38 7.34 7.51
CA GLN A 151 -12.15 6.90 8.67
C GLN A 151 -13.59 7.44 8.59
N PHE A 152 -13.76 8.72 8.27
CA PHE A 152 -15.09 9.31 8.07
C PHE A 152 -15.83 8.65 6.89
N VAL A 153 -15.20 8.55 5.72
CA VAL A 153 -15.80 7.95 4.51
C VAL A 153 -16.24 6.50 4.76
N HIS A 154 -15.38 5.69 5.35
CA HIS A 154 -15.65 4.27 5.65
C HIS A 154 -16.72 4.10 6.73
N SER A 155 -16.82 5.02 7.70
CA SER A 155 -17.91 5.02 8.69
C SER A 155 -19.30 5.18 8.08
N ARG A 156 -19.38 5.75 6.86
CA ARG A 156 -20.60 5.90 6.05
C ARG A 156 -20.80 4.76 5.05
N GLN A 157 -20.02 3.68 5.16
CA GLN A 157 -20.04 2.53 4.26
C GLN A 157 -19.70 2.87 2.79
N VAL A 158 -19.07 4.03 2.56
CA VAL A 158 -18.55 4.41 1.24
C VAL A 158 -17.08 3.97 1.14
N ILE A 159 -16.65 3.57 -0.05
CA ILE A 159 -15.26 3.24 -0.37
C ILE A 159 -14.87 4.13 -1.55
N HIS A 160 -13.70 4.79 -1.49
CA HIS A 160 -13.27 5.74 -2.52
C HIS A 160 -12.90 5.04 -3.83
N ARG A 161 -12.19 3.91 -3.76
CA ARG A 161 -11.81 3.00 -4.85
C ARG A 161 -10.77 3.53 -5.84
N ASP A 162 -10.42 4.81 -5.79
CA ASP A 162 -9.46 5.40 -6.73
C ASP A 162 -8.52 6.41 -6.04
N ILE A 163 -7.88 6.00 -4.95
CA ILE A 163 -6.91 6.85 -4.24
C ILE A 163 -5.59 6.80 -4.97
N LYS A 164 -5.14 7.96 -5.43
CA LYS A 164 -3.89 8.17 -6.16
C LYS A 164 -3.50 9.65 -6.18
N PRO A 165 -2.26 10.02 -6.51
CA PRO A 165 -1.79 11.40 -6.45
C PRO A 165 -2.64 12.41 -7.23
N GLU A 166 -3.23 12.01 -8.35
CA GLU A 166 -4.09 12.88 -9.18
C GLU A 166 -5.44 13.19 -8.53
N ASN A 167 -5.89 12.34 -7.61
CA ASN A 167 -7.19 12.47 -6.94
C ASN A 167 -7.07 13.02 -5.51
N ILE A 168 -5.90 13.52 -5.14
CA ILE A 168 -5.64 14.16 -3.85
C ILE A 168 -5.17 15.58 -4.16
N MET A 169 -6.00 16.58 -3.83
CA MET A 169 -5.68 17.99 -4.05
C MET A 169 -5.33 18.70 -2.75
N ARG A 170 -4.27 19.51 -2.76
CA ARG A 170 -3.93 20.43 -1.67
C ARG A 170 -4.51 21.81 -1.95
N ARG A 171 -5.37 22.30 -1.04
CA ARG A 171 -5.95 23.64 -1.16
C ARG A 171 -4.89 24.74 -1.04
N SER A 172 -4.97 25.77 -1.88
CA SER A 172 -4.02 26.89 -1.92
C SER A 172 -3.96 27.70 -0.61
N VAL A 173 -5.12 27.94 0.02
CA VAL A 173 -5.20 28.88 1.17
C VAL A 173 -4.82 28.24 2.51
N ARG A 174 -5.22 26.99 2.74
CA ARG A 174 -5.07 26.31 4.05
C ARG A 174 -4.11 25.11 4.02
N GLY A 175 -3.75 24.63 2.83
CA GLY A 175 -2.90 23.45 2.68
C GLY A 175 -3.58 22.12 3.00
N ASP A 176 -4.89 22.12 3.28
CA ASP A 176 -5.68 20.93 3.54
C ASP A 176 -5.72 20.02 2.31
N LEU A 177 -5.62 18.71 2.52
CA LEU A 177 -5.79 17.72 1.46
C LEU A 177 -7.28 17.44 1.25
N VAL A 178 -7.69 17.29 0.00
CA VAL A 178 -9.08 17.04 -0.41
C VAL A 178 -9.07 15.82 -1.32
N LEU A 179 -9.89 14.82 -0.99
CA LEU A 179 -10.13 13.67 -1.85
C LEU A 179 -11.18 14.04 -2.90
N ILE A 180 -10.81 13.93 -4.17
CA ILE A 180 -11.69 14.17 -5.32
C ILE A 180 -11.91 12.86 -6.09
N ASP A 181 -12.92 12.84 -6.96
CA ASP A 181 -13.16 11.74 -7.91
C ASP A 181 -13.35 10.36 -7.26
N PHE A 182 -14.50 10.17 -6.61
CA PHE A 182 -14.91 8.85 -6.11
C PHE A 182 -15.09 7.90 -7.31
N GLY A 183 -14.21 6.91 -7.43
CA GLY A 183 -14.07 6.05 -8.60
C GLY A 183 -15.20 5.03 -8.83
N VAL A 184 -16.43 5.31 -8.36
CA VAL A 184 -17.58 4.40 -8.48
C VAL A 184 -17.90 4.14 -9.95
N ALA A 185 -17.97 5.20 -10.76
CA ALA A 185 -18.15 5.11 -12.21
C ALA A 185 -17.07 4.27 -12.90
N LYS A 186 -15.86 4.16 -12.31
CA LYS A 186 -14.72 3.44 -12.89
C LYS A 186 -14.90 1.91 -12.96
N LEU A 187 -15.89 1.35 -12.28
CA LEU A 187 -16.17 -0.08 -12.30
C LEU A 187 -16.81 -0.59 -13.61
N ALA A 188 -17.46 0.27 -14.40
CA ALA A 188 -18.16 -0.18 -15.61
C ALA A 188 -17.20 -0.57 -16.76
N THR A 189 -16.11 0.17 -16.97
CA THR A 189 -15.06 -0.15 -17.96
C THR A 189 -14.18 -1.30 -17.52
N ASN A 190 -13.85 -1.45 -16.24
CA ASN A 190 -13.10 -2.62 -15.76
C ASN A 190 -13.79 -3.91 -16.22
N THR A 191 -15.13 -3.98 -16.20
CA THR A 191 -15.88 -5.12 -16.76
C THR A 191 -15.71 -5.33 -18.27
N ARG A 192 -15.61 -4.27 -19.09
CA ARG A 192 -15.37 -4.35 -20.54
C ARG A 192 -13.90 -4.73 -20.85
N GLN A 193 -12.99 -4.22 -20.03
CA GLN A 193 -11.55 -4.29 -20.19
C GLN A 193 -10.94 -5.58 -19.68
N LEU A 194 -11.50 -6.14 -18.60
CA LEU A 194 -11.23 -7.51 -18.16
C LEU A 194 -11.67 -8.53 -19.23
N ARG A 195 -12.68 -8.20 -20.05
CA ARG A 195 -13.10 -9.05 -21.20
C ARG A 195 -12.20 -8.89 -22.44
N THR A 196 -11.54 -7.75 -22.63
CA THR A 196 -10.64 -7.49 -23.78
C THR A 196 -9.15 -7.57 -23.45
N GLY A 197 -8.78 -7.84 -22.20
CA GLY A 197 -7.38 -7.92 -21.75
C GLY A 197 -6.64 -6.58 -21.66
N THR A 198 -7.35 -5.45 -21.74
CA THR A 198 -6.73 -4.11 -21.79
C THR A 198 -7.14 -3.29 -20.58
N ILE A 199 -6.31 -3.19 -19.53
CA ILE A 199 -6.66 -2.38 -18.36
C ILE A 199 -6.49 -0.89 -18.71
N VAL A 200 -7.57 -0.10 -18.70
CA VAL A 200 -7.49 1.37 -18.81
C VAL A 200 -7.90 1.98 -17.47
N GLY A 201 -6.99 2.72 -16.87
CA GLY A 201 -7.09 3.28 -15.52
C GLY A 201 -5.67 3.49 -15.00
N SER A 202 -5.54 3.60 -13.68
CA SER A 202 -4.22 3.50 -13.01
C SER A 202 -4.15 2.16 -12.25
N PRO A 203 -4.10 1.01 -12.95
CA PRO A 203 -4.04 -0.32 -12.35
C PRO A 203 -2.99 -0.47 -11.26
N GLU A 204 -1.90 0.29 -11.37
CA GLU A 204 -0.77 0.33 -10.46
C GLU A 204 -1.16 0.65 -9.00
N TYR A 205 -2.29 1.33 -8.75
CA TYR A 205 -2.79 1.63 -7.39
C TYR A 205 -3.90 0.67 -6.90
N ILE A 206 -4.44 -0.16 -7.78
CA ILE A 206 -5.64 -0.95 -7.48
C ILE A 206 -5.28 -2.16 -6.61
N ALA A 207 -5.93 -2.29 -5.46
CA ALA A 207 -5.74 -3.44 -4.58
C ALA A 207 -6.14 -4.77 -5.26
N PRO A 208 -5.46 -5.90 -4.98
CA PRO A 208 -5.73 -7.18 -5.65
C PRO A 208 -7.17 -7.68 -5.49
N GLU A 209 -7.79 -7.48 -4.33
CA GLU A 209 -9.19 -7.85 -4.09
C GLU A 209 -10.18 -6.96 -4.85
N GLN A 210 -9.84 -5.67 -5.03
CA GLN A 210 -10.62 -4.73 -5.82
C GLN A 210 -10.57 -5.07 -7.31
N MET A 211 -9.41 -5.49 -7.83
CA MET A 211 -9.30 -6.02 -9.21
C MET A 211 -10.23 -7.21 -9.44
N ARG A 212 -10.49 -8.01 -8.41
CA ARG A 212 -11.43 -9.15 -8.43
C ARG A 212 -12.89 -8.75 -8.19
N GLY A 213 -13.19 -7.45 -8.17
CA GLY A 213 -14.52 -6.89 -7.99
C GLY A 213 -14.99 -6.77 -6.54
N LYS A 214 -14.11 -6.99 -5.55
CA LYS A 214 -14.43 -6.89 -4.12
C LYS A 214 -13.64 -5.75 -3.48
N ALA A 215 -14.15 -4.53 -3.59
CA ALA A 215 -13.58 -3.39 -2.88
C ALA A 215 -13.95 -3.43 -1.40
N LEU A 216 -12.97 -3.18 -0.52
CA LEU A 216 -13.12 -3.09 0.93
C LEU A 216 -12.51 -1.77 1.43
N PRO A 217 -12.82 -1.32 2.66
CA PRO A 217 -12.08 -0.23 3.31
C PRO A 217 -10.55 -0.42 3.25
N ALA A 218 -10.09 -1.67 3.42
CA ALA A 218 -8.68 -2.05 3.30
C ALA A 218 -8.09 -1.86 1.88
N SER A 219 -8.93 -1.80 0.84
CA SER A 219 -8.49 -1.52 -0.55
C SER A 219 -8.08 -0.06 -0.73
N ASP A 220 -8.80 0.87 -0.10
CA ASP A 220 -8.41 2.29 -0.06
C ASP A 220 -7.07 2.47 0.69
N LEU A 221 -6.88 1.74 1.80
CA LEU A 221 -5.63 1.77 2.56
C LEU A 221 -4.43 1.27 1.75
N TYR A 222 -4.60 0.22 0.96
CA TYR A 222 -3.58 -0.24 0.02
C TYR A 222 -3.23 0.84 -1.01
N SER A 223 -4.25 1.41 -1.65
CA SER A 223 -4.09 2.46 -2.66
C SER A 223 -3.37 3.70 -2.09
N LEU A 224 -3.64 4.03 -0.83
CA LEU A 224 -2.93 5.07 -0.08
C LEU A 224 -1.46 4.69 0.16
N GLY A 225 -1.17 3.44 0.54
CA GLY A 225 0.20 2.92 0.66
C GLY A 225 0.98 3.05 -0.65
N VAL A 226 0.37 2.65 -1.77
CA VAL A 226 0.97 2.76 -3.11
C VAL A 226 1.21 4.23 -3.47
N THR A 227 0.25 5.10 -3.16
CA THR A 227 0.39 6.56 -3.35
C THR A 227 1.61 7.10 -2.59
N CYS A 228 1.80 6.71 -1.33
CA CYS A 228 2.91 7.19 -0.53
C CYS A 228 4.27 6.74 -1.06
N ILE A 229 4.44 5.46 -1.43
CA ILE A 229 5.73 4.98 -1.99
C ILE A 229 6.01 5.61 -3.36
N TYR A 230 4.98 5.89 -4.16
CA TYR A 230 5.14 6.60 -5.42
C TYR A 230 5.60 8.03 -5.18
N LEU A 231 5.02 8.75 -4.23
CA LEU A 231 5.45 10.11 -3.88
C LEU A 231 6.88 10.16 -3.33
N LEU A 232 7.32 9.12 -2.59
CA LEU A 232 8.68 9.01 -2.04
C LEU A 232 9.75 8.74 -3.11
N THR A 233 9.38 8.06 -4.19
CA THR A 233 10.34 7.51 -5.17
C THR A 233 10.23 8.16 -6.55
N ASN A 234 9.06 8.67 -6.93
CA ASN A 234 8.68 9.04 -8.29
C ASN A 234 8.92 7.92 -9.33
N VAL A 235 8.86 6.66 -8.88
CA VAL A 235 9.01 5.47 -9.73
C VAL A 235 7.64 4.80 -9.86
N SER A 236 7.27 4.44 -11.09
CA SER A 236 6.01 3.74 -11.39
C SER A 236 5.79 2.58 -10.42
N PRO A 237 4.60 2.42 -9.81
CA PRO A 237 4.38 1.32 -8.89
C PRO A 237 4.56 -0.07 -9.52
N PHE A 238 4.45 -0.21 -10.85
CA PHE A 238 4.80 -1.45 -11.54
C PHE A 238 6.27 -1.82 -11.42
N ASP A 239 7.16 -0.82 -11.44
CA ASP A 239 8.61 -1.02 -11.30
C ASP A 239 9.01 -1.17 -9.82
N LEU A 240 8.15 -0.71 -8.90
CA LEU A 240 8.30 -0.90 -7.46
C LEU A 240 7.80 -2.26 -6.97
N PHE A 241 7.12 -3.03 -7.82
CA PHE A 241 6.59 -4.35 -7.49
C PHE A 241 7.38 -5.44 -8.21
N ASP A 242 8.05 -6.29 -7.43
CA ASP A 242 8.71 -7.47 -7.96
C ASP A 242 7.68 -8.59 -8.14
N ILE A 243 7.20 -8.73 -9.39
CA ILE A 243 6.21 -9.74 -9.78
C ILE A 243 6.71 -11.16 -9.49
N THR A 244 8.02 -11.41 -9.63
CA THR A 244 8.61 -12.75 -9.44
C THR A 244 8.55 -13.16 -7.97
N ASN A 245 8.80 -12.20 -7.08
CA ASN A 245 8.84 -12.42 -5.64
C ASN A 245 7.55 -11.99 -4.91
N ASP A 246 6.52 -11.56 -5.65
CA ASP A 246 5.24 -11.02 -5.17
C ASP A 246 5.40 -10.00 -4.02
N CYS A 247 6.35 -9.07 -4.15
CA CYS A 247 6.65 -8.12 -3.09
C CYS A 247 7.03 -6.73 -3.57
N TRP A 248 6.77 -5.74 -2.72
CA TRP A 248 7.18 -4.37 -2.95
C TRP A 248 8.65 -4.17 -2.60
N VAL A 249 9.37 -3.53 -3.49
CA VAL A 249 10.82 -3.29 -3.42
C VAL A 249 11.16 -1.80 -3.42
N TRP A 250 10.20 -0.96 -3.02
CA TRP A 250 10.28 0.51 -3.11
C TRP A 250 11.45 1.16 -2.38
N GLN A 251 11.90 0.57 -1.27
CA GLN A 251 13.03 1.08 -0.48
C GLN A 251 14.33 1.18 -1.30
N LYS A 252 14.54 0.29 -2.28
CA LYS A 252 15.72 0.31 -3.16
C LYS A 252 15.70 1.45 -4.19
N HIS A 253 14.54 2.08 -4.37
CA HIS A 253 14.32 3.18 -5.31
C HIS A 253 14.24 4.54 -4.62
N LEU A 254 14.47 4.61 -3.30
CA LEU A 254 14.57 5.88 -2.60
C LEU A 254 15.80 6.66 -3.11
N PRO A 255 15.65 7.94 -3.46
CA PRO A 255 16.79 8.79 -3.78
C PRO A 255 17.79 8.84 -2.62
N ALA A 256 19.08 8.97 -2.91
CA ALA A 256 20.16 8.91 -1.90
C ALA A 256 20.02 9.94 -0.76
N ASN A 257 19.32 11.04 -1.02
CA ASN A 257 19.03 12.11 -0.06
C ASN A 257 17.66 11.98 0.64
N ASN A 258 16.91 10.91 0.39
CA ASN A 258 15.58 10.67 0.97
C ASN A 258 15.62 9.44 1.88
N THR A 259 15.87 9.68 3.17
CA THR A 259 15.88 8.63 4.19
C THR A 259 14.50 8.49 4.82
N VAL A 260 14.01 7.26 4.91
CA VAL A 260 12.72 6.95 5.55
C VAL A 260 12.97 6.11 6.79
N SER A 261 12.35 6.50 7.91
CA SER A 261 12.46 5.79 9.19
C SER A 261 11.90 4.38 9.10
N LEU A 262 12.46 3.47 9.90
CA LEU A 262 11.98 2.09 10.00
C LEU A 262 10.49 2.05 10.33
N HIS A 263 10.03 2.94 11.21
CA HIS A 263 8.63 3.02 11.61
C HIS A 263 7.70 3.35 10.43
N LEU A 264 8.05 4.35 9.60
CA LEU A 264 7.26 4.63 8.40
C LEU A 264 7.34 3.48 7.39
N CYS A 265 8.51 2.85 7.23
CA CYS A 265 8.66 1.68 6.37
C CYS A 265 7.72 0.53 6.78
N GLU A 266 7.66 0.18 8.06
CA GLU A 266 6.79 -0.88 8.58
C GLU A 266 5.30 -0.61 8.31
N ILE A 267 4.87 0.64 8.47
CA ILE A 267 3.49 1.04 8.21
C ILE A 267 3.17 0.96 6.72
N LEU A 268 4.04 1.49 5.85
CA LEU A 268 3.84 1.40 4.40
C LEU A 268 3.86 -0.06 3.93
N ASP A 269 4.81 -0.88 4.40
CA ASP A 269 4.91 -2.29 4.05
C ASP A 269 3.67 -3.09 4.52
N LYS A 270 3.07 -2.74 5.67
CA LYS A 270 1.82 -3.36 6.15
C LYS A 270 0.60 -2.86 5.37
N LEU A 271 0.54 -1.59 4.93
CA LEU A 271 -0.51 -1.10 4.03
C LEU A 271 -0.50 -1.82 2.67
N LEU A 272 0.68 -2.21 2.20
CA LEU A 272 0.93 -2.79 0.89
C LEU A 272 0.78 -4.32 0.82
N GLN A 273 0.38 -4.98 1.91
CA GLN A 273 0.20 -6.44 1.92
C GLN A 273 -0.89 -6.87 0.92
N ASN A 274 -0.57 -7.84 0.05
CA ASN A 274 -1.52 -8.40 -0.93
C ASN A 274 -2.66 -9.14 -0.24
N ALA A 275 -2.35 -9.93 0.79
CA ALA A 275 -3.36 -10.60 1.59
C ALA A 275 -4.08 -9.60 2.50
N VAL A 276 -5.39 -9.41 2.28
CA VAL A 276 -6.20 -8.48 3.08
C VAL A 276 -6.07 -8.75 4.58
N SER A 277 -6.00 -10.01 5.00
CA SER A 277 -5.85 -10.40 6.42
C SER A 277 -4.51 -9.99 7.06
N GLN A 278 -3.48 -9.72 6.26
CA GLN A 278 -2.17 -9.23 6.72
C GLN A 278 -2.05 -7.71 6.64
N ARG A 279 -3.02 -7.04 6.00
CA ARG A 279 -3.09 -5.58 5.87
C ARG A 279 -3.74 -4.97 7.11
N PHE A 280 -3.58 -3.66 7.29
CA PHE A 280 -4.46 -2.91 8.19
C PHE A 280 -5.94 -3.05 7.75
N GLN A 281 -6.82 -3.28 8.72
CA GLN A 281 -8.24 -3.51 8.46
C GLN A 281 -9.06 -2.21 8.44
N SER A 282 -8.57 -1.14 9.07
CA SER A 282 -9.27 0.13 9.15
C SER A 282 -8.32 1.32 9.24
N ALA A 283 -8.78 2.50 8.82
CA ALA A 283 -8.02 3.74 8.97
C ALA A 283 -7.72 4.06 10.44
N THR A 284 -8.61 3.69 11.36
CA THR A 284 -8.41 3.82 12.81
C THR A 284 -7.19 3.02 13.30
N GLU A 285 -7.03 1.78 12.84
CA GLU A 285 -5.89 0.93 13.19
C GLU A 285 -4.57 1.56 12.73
N VAL A 286 -4.56 2.14 11.52
CA VAL A 286 -3.38 2.84 11.01
C VAL A 286 -3.09 4.09 11.85
N LEU A 287 -4.10 4.93 12.12
CA LEU A 287 -3.96 6.15 12.93
C LEU A 287 -3.38 5.87 14.32
N GLN A 288 -3.88 4.83 15.00
CA GLN A 288 -3.33 4.37 16.27
C GLN A 288 -1.84 4.02 16.14
N THR A 289 -1.49 3.27 15.08
CA THR A 289 -0.10 2.90 14.79
C THR A 289 0.77 4.12 14.46
N LEU A 290 0.24 5.19 13.86
CA LEU A 290 0.98 6.43 13.60
C LEU A 290 1.29 7.22 14.88
N GLU A 291 0.42 7.13 15.89
CA GLU A 291 0.55 7.85 17.17
C GLU A 291 1.42 7.10 18.17
N GLU A 292 1.50 5.78 18.02
CA GLU A 292 2.50 4.95 18.67
C GLU A 292 3.88 5.34 18.15
N GLN A 293 4.52 6.33 18.80
CA GLN A 293 5.97 6.46 18.68
C GLN A 293 6.57 5.07 18.97
N PRO A 294 7.62 4.63 18.25
CA PRO A 294 8.38 3.46 18.69
C PRO A 294 8.72 3.77 20.14
N LYS A 295 8.12 3.02 21.08
CA LYS A 295 8.31 3.26 22.51
C LYS A 295 9.80 3.43 22.66
N LYS A 296 10.23 4.65 23.01
CA LYS A 296 11.61 4.93 23.39
C LYS A 296 11.97 3.77 24.27
N LEU A 297 12.86 2.89 23.79
CA LEU A 297 13.26 1.68 24.51
C LEU A 297 13.45 2.17 25.93
N LEU A 298 12.56 1.73 26.85
CA LEU A 298 12.74 2.05 28.25
C LEU A 298 14.20 1.70 28.50
N ASN A 299 14.95 2.65 29.05
CA ASN A 299 16.28 2.39 29.56
C ASN A 299 16.11 1.27 30.60
N ILE A 300 16.17 0.03 30.13
CA ILE A 300 16.26 -1.16 30.94
C ILE A 300 17.75 -1.49 31.01
N SER A 301 18.53 -0.49 31.46
CA SER A 301 19.73 -0.77 32.22
C SER A 301 19.25 -1.33 33.55
N ASN A 302 19.48 -2.64 33.77
CA ASN A 302 19.18 -3.43 34.97
C ASN A 302 17.85 -4.19 34.98
N TYR A 303 17.60 -5.01 33.97
CA TYR A 303 17.06 -6.33 34.26
C TYR A 303 18.07 -7.39 33.83
N GLN A 304 18.81 -7.93 34.81
CA GLN A 304 19.24 -9.32 34.74
C GLN A 304 17.96 -10.18 34.73
N THR A 305 17.39 -10.45 33.55
CA THR A 305 16.40 -11.51 33.42
C THR A 305 17.15 -12.83 33.29
N VAL A 306 17.16 -13.58 34.39
CA VAL A 306 17.36 -15.03 34.35
C VAL A 306 16.39 -15.60 33.32
N SER A 307 16.91 -16.27 32.30
CA SER A 307 16.10 -16.98 31.29
C SER A 307 15.08 -17.88 32.00
N THR A 308 13.79 -17.58 31.81
CA THR A 308 12.67 -18.39 32.32
C THR A 308 12.36 -19.58 31.40
N ILE A 309 13.07 -19.72 30.28
CA ILE A 309 12.88 -20.79 29.29
C ILE A 309 13.70 -22.02 29.69
N ASP A 310 13.05 -23.18 29.71
CA ASP A 310 13.70 -24.47 29.96
C ASP A 310 14.27 -25.07 28.68
N TYR A 311 15.60 -25.13 28.59
CA TYR A 311 16.36 -25.68 27.46
C TYR A 311 16.70 -27.17 27.63
N THR A 312 16.23 -27.83 28.69
CA THR A 312 16.59 -29.22 29.01
C THR A 312 16.23 -30.19 27.88
N ASN A 313 15.06 -29.99 27.25
CA ASN A 313 14.64 -30.82 26.13
C ASN A 313 15.56 -30.65 24.91
N LEU A 314 15.84 -29.40 24.51
CA LEU A 314 16.75 -29.11 23.39
C LEU A 314 18.14 -29.72 23.63
N ARG A 315 18.70 -29.54 24.84
CA ARG A 315 19.98 -30.14 25.24
C ARG A 315 19.96 -31.67 25.11
N GLY A 316 18.89 -32.32 25.58
CA GLY A 316 18.72 -33.76 25.49
C GLY A 316 18.57 -34.29 24.06
N LEU A 317 17.89 -33.54 23.19
CA LEU A 317 17.73 -33.89 21.77
C LEU A 317 19.06 -33.76 21.01
N LEU A 318 19.78 -32.67 21.22
CA LEU A 318 21.08 -32.43 20.60
C LEU A 318 22.14 -33.45 21.07
N ALA A 319 22.21 -33.76 22.36
CA ALA A 319 23.13 -34.77 22.90
C ALA A 319 22.89 -36.18 22.32
N LYS A 320 21.65 -36.49 21.92
CA LYS A 320 21.26 -37.76 21.30
C LYS A 320 21.36 -37.74 19.77
N GLY A 321 21.83 -36.65 19.17
CA GLY A 321 21.90 -36.49 17.71
C GLY A 321 20.54 -36.47 17.01
N LYS A 322 19.46 -36.13 17.73
CA LYS A 322 18.10 -36.02 17.15
C LYS A 322 17.91 -34.65 16.48
N TRP A 323 18.69 -34.37 15.44
CA TRP A 323 18.80 -33.06 14.79
C TRP A 323 17.48 -32.48 14.31
N GLN A 324 16.60 -33.28 13.71
CA GLN A 324 15.30 -32.82 13.23
C GLN A 324 14.36 -32.40 14.37
N SER A 325 14.35 -33.16 15.47
CA SER A 325 13.55 -32.80 16.65
C SER A 325 14.15 -31.59 17.36
N ALA A 326 15.47 -31.49 17.44
CA ALA A 326 16.17 -30.33 17.98
C ALA A 326 15.90 -29.07 17.15
N ASP A 327 15.83 -29.20 15.83
CA ASP A 327 15.48 -28.11 14.91
C ASP A 327 14.09 -27.56 15.23
N ARG A 328 13.07 -28.42 15.24
CA ARG A 328 11.72 -28.02 15.64
C ARG A 328 11.67 -27.39 17.04
N GLU A 329 12.30 -28.02 18.02
CA GLU A 329 12.33 -27.51 19.41
C GLU A 329 12.96 -26.11 19.46
N THR A 330 14.00 -25.86 18.66
CA THR A 330 14.66 -24.55 18.58
C THR A 330 13.67 -23.46 18.20
N TRP A 331 12.86 -23.69 17.17
CA TRP A 331 11.85 -22.73 16.72
C TRP A 331 10.72 -22.55 17.74
N GLU A 332 10.29 -23.63 18.40
CA GLU A 332 9.30 -23.53 19.48
C GLU A 332 9.82 -22.72 20.68
N LEU A 333 11.10 -22.87 21.05
CA LEU A 333 11.74 -22.11 22.12
C LEU A 333 11.89 -20.63 21.73
N MET A 334 12.27 -20.34 20.48
CA MET A 334 12.32 -18.97 19.97
C MET A 334 10.92 -18.33 19.93
N SER A 335 9.86 -19.06 19.57
CA SER A 335 8.47 -18.56 19.68
C SER A 335 8.13 -18.24 21.14
N GLN A 336 8.48 -19.10 22.10
CA GLN A 336 8.25 -18.87 23.53
C GLN A 336 9.02 -17.65 24.05
N ALA A 337 10.26 -17.46 23.61
CA ALA A 337 11.06 -16.28 23.96
C ALA A 337 10.43 -14.97 23.48
N LEU A 338 9.60 -15.04 22.44
CA LEU A 338 8.81 -13.93 21.92
C LEU A 338 7.40 -13.85 22.53
N ALA A 339 7.09 -14.65 23.56
CA ALA A 339 5.76 -14.81 24.13
C ALA A 339 4.67 -15.17 23.10
N LYS A 340 5.04 -15.91 22.04
CA LYS A 340 4.14 -16.45 21.02
C LYS A 340 3.75 -17.90 21.33
N PRO A 341 2.61 -18.40 20.83
CA PRO A 341 2.29 -19.83 20.87
C PRO A 341 3.42 -20.68 20.28
N ARG A 342 3.72 -21.84 20.89
CA ARG A 342 4.75 -22.79 20.38
C ARG A 342 4.45 -23.18 18.93
N GLY A 343 5.48 -23.17 18.09
CA GLY A 343 5.38 -23.51 16.67
C GLY A 343 4.82 -22.39 15.79
N SER A 344 4.66 -21.19 16.33
CA SER A 344 4.34 -20.00 15.52
C SER A 344 5.48 -19.70 14.57
N TYR A 345 5.15 -19.28 13.35
CA TYR A 345 6.13 -18.73 12.43
C TYR A 345 6.86 -17.53 13.05
N ILE A 346 8.17 -17.46 12.82
CA ILE A 346 9.00 -16.32 13.22
C ILE A 346 9.31 -15.51 11.96
N PHE A 347 8.83 -14.28 11.92
CA PHE A 347 9.08 -13.34 10.83
C PHE A 347 10.40 -12.60 11.05
N SER A 348 10.97 -12.01 10.01
CA SER A 348 12.23 -11.23 10.15
C SER A 348 12.12 -10.10 11.18
N SER A 349 10.95 -9.47 11.30
CA SER A 349 10.66 -8.42 12.29
C SER A 349 10.56 -8.92 13.73
N ASP A 350 10.41 -10.23 13.93
CA ASP A 350 10.42 -10.83 15.26
C ASP A 350 11.83 -11.05 15.79
N VAL A 351 12.81 -11.26 14.90
CA VAL A 351 14.19 -11.61 15.26
C VAL A 351 14.81 -10.57 16.18
N GLU A 352 14.56 -9.28 15.91
CA GLU A 352 15.07 -8.16 16.71
C GLU A 352 14.58 -8.21 18.17
N LYS A 353 13.42 -8.81 18.42
CA LYS A 353 12.75 -8.88 19.72
C LYS A 353 13.15 -10.10 20.54
N ILE A 354 13.84 -11.08 19.94
CA ILE A 354 14.28 -12.27 20.68
C ILE A 354 15.32 -11.84 21.74
N PRO A 355 15.18 -12.24 23.01
CA PRO A 355 16.15 -11.88 24.02
C PRO A 355 17.54 -12.48 23.72
N CYS A 356 18.59 -11.70 23.93
CA CYS A 356 19.96 -12.14 23.68
C CYS A 356 20.37 -13.39 24.47
N PRO A 357 20.05 -13.54 25.78
CA PRO A 357 20.41 -14.74 26.54
C PRO A 357 19.85 -16.03 25.92
N ASP A 358 18.66 -15.96 25.31
CA ASP A 358 18.00 -17.10 24.69
C ASP A 358 18.69 -17.49 23.37
N LEU A 359 18.99 -16.50 22.51
CA LEU A 359 19.77 -16.73 21.29
C LEU A 359 21.18 -17.27 21.60
N GLN A 360 21.86 -16.71 22.61
CA GLN A 360 23.17 -17.16 23.07
C GLN A 360 23.12 -18.62 23.53
N THR A 361 22.09 -18.97 24.33
CA THR A 361 21.94 -20.33 24.86
C THR A 361 21.66 -21.33 23.75
N ILE A 362 20.72 -21.02 22.86
CA ILE A 362 20.38 -21.89 21.72
C ILE A 362 21.60 -22.08 20.81
N ASP A 363 22.27 -20.99 20.43
CA ASP A 363 23.45 -21.05 19.56
C ASP A 363 24.56 -21.90 20.18
N HIS A 364 24.89 -21.66 21.45
CA HIS A 364 25.91 -22.41 22.17
C HIS A 364 25.59 -23.92 22.23
N LEU A 365 24.32 -24.29 22.46
CA LEU A 365 23.90 -25.69 22.46
C LEU A 365 24.10 -26.35 21.08
N TRP A 366 23.73 -25.66 19.99
CA TRP A 366 23.92 -26.15 18.63
C TRP A 366 25.38 -26.27 18.23
N VAL A 367 26.17 -25.23 18.49
CA VAL A 367 27.61 -25.19 18.19
C VAL A 367 28.33 -26.30 18.92
N ASN A 368 28.13 -26.45 20.23
CA ASN A 368 28.82 -27.49 20.99
C ASN A 368 28.44 -28.90 20.55
N SER A 369 27.14 -29.16 20.39
CA SER A 369 26.66 -30.51 20.09
C SER A 369 27.03 -30.95 18.68
N SER A 370 27.18 -30.00 17.75
CA SER A 370 27.54 -30.26 16.36
C SER A 370 29.05 -30.14 16.08
N HIS A 371 29.87 -29.91 17.11
CA HIS A 371 31.32 -29.65 16.98
C HIS A 371 31.64 -28.47 16.05
N GLY A 372 30.88 -27.37 16.20
CA GLY A 372 31.06 -26.13 15.44
C GLY A 372 30.48 -26.14 14.03
N ARG A 373 29.72 -27.16 13.65
CA ARG A 373 29.14 -27.26 12.29
C ARG A 373 27.85 -26.47 12.11
N PHE A 374 27.03 -26.40 13.16
CA PHE A 374 25.68 -25.86 13.15
C PHE A 374 25.51 -24.81 14.25
N GLY A 375 24.62 -23.85 14.02
CA GLY A 375 24.42 -22.71 14.90
C GLY A 375 24.13 -21.43 14.11
N PHE A 376 23.49 -20.48 14.78
CA PHE A 376 23.20 -19.16 14.23
C PHE A 376 24.48 -18.33 14.05
N SER A 377 25.47 -18.46 14.92
CA SER A 377 26.81 -17.84 14.76
C SER A 377 27.50 -18.35 13.50
N VAL A 378 27.48 -19.67 13.30
CA VAL A 378 28.03 -20.33 12.11
C VAL A 378 27.33 -19.82 10.84
N GLN A 379 26.00 -19.77 10.84
CA GLN A 379 25.23 -19.19 9.72
C GLN A 379 25.57 -17.73 9.47
N THR A 380 25.74 -16.93 10.53
CA THR A 380 26.07 -15.51 10.43
C THR A 380 27.45 -15.29 9.83
N LEU A 381 28.44 -16.12 10.20
CA LEU A 381 29.77 -16.06 9.60
C LEU A 381 29.72 -16.38 8.11
N ILE A 382 28.99 -17.42 7.71
CA ILE A 382 28.79 -17.78 6.30
C ILE A 382 28.11 -16.63 5.55
N TYR A 383 27.03 -16.07 6.11
CA TYR A 383 26.29 -14.96 5.51
C TYR A 383 27.17 -13.72 5.33
N LYS A 384 28.03 -13.40 6.30
CA LYS A 384 29.00 -12.29 6.18
C LYS A 384 30.08 -12.58 5.14
N ASN A 385 30.60 -13.80 5.06
CA ASN A 385 31.63 -14.18 4.09
C ASN A 385 31.16 -14.08 2.63
N VAL A 386 29.85 -14.20 2.40
CA VAL A 386 29.24 -14.00 1.08
C VAL A 386 28.71 -12.57 0.89
N ASN A 387 29.16 -11.62 1.72
CA ASN A 387 28.75 -10.21 1.71
C ASN A 387 27.22 -9.99 1.81
N GLY A 388 26.54 -10.88 2.53
CA GLY A 388 25.08 -10.84 2.67
C GLY A 388 24.31 -11.28 1.43
N ASP A 389 24.96 -11.88 0.43
CA ASP A 389 24.26 -12.47 -0.71
C ASP A 389 23.48 -13.72 -0.25
N TYR A 390 22.17 -13.59 -0.20
CA TYR A 390 21.30 -14.65 0.27
C TYR A 390 21.30 -15.90 -0.63
N GLY A 391 21.44 -15.74 -1.95
CA GLY A 391 21.47 -16.88 -2.87
C GLY A 391 22.73 -17.72 -2.68
N ILE A 392 23.88 -17.05 -2.59
CA ILE A 392 25.17 -17.71 -2.32
C ILE A 392 25.18 -18.32 -0.91
N PHE A 393 24.63 -17.61 0.08
CA PHE A 393 24.46 -18.13 1.44
C PHE A 393 23.65 -19.44 1.42
N CYS A 394 22.47 -19.44 0.79
CA CYS A 394 21.62 -20.63 0.67
C CYS A 394 22.37 -21.80 0.03
N ASN A 395 23.11 -21.56 -1.05
CA ASN A 395 23.91 -22.58 -1.70
C ASN A 395 25.00 -23.15 -0.76
N GLN A 396 25.65 -22.32 0.05
CA GLN A 396 26.68 -22.76 1.00
C GLN A 396 26.12 -23.56 2.16
N VAL A 397 24.96 -23.18 2.70
CA VAL A 397 24.31 -23.91 3.80
C VAL A 397 23.43 -25.05 3.30
N GLY A 398 23.32 -25.28 2.00
CA GLY A 398 22.47 -26.34 1.42
C GLY A 398 20.98 -26.09 1.56
N TRP A 399 20.55 -24.84 1.53
CA TRP A 399 19.15 -24.45 1.47
C TRP A 399 18.77 -24.11 0.04
N TYR A 400 17.51 -24.34 -0.32
CA TYR A 400 16.95 -23.74 -1.53
C TYR A 400 16.96 -22.20 -1.40
N ILE A 401 16.71 -21.46 -2.49
CA ILE A 401 16.64 -20.00 -2.42
C ILE A 401 15.27 -19.54 -1.88
N TYR A 402 14.22 -20.33 -2.07
CA TYR A 402 12.86 -20.03 -1.64
C TYR A 402 12.42 -20.92 -0.46
N ASN A 403 11.41 -20.49 0.32
CA ASN A 403 10.97 -21.21 1.51
C ASN A 403 9.85 -22.20 1.17
N TYR A 404 10.11 -23.51 1.26
CA TYR A 404 9.09 -24.54 1.12
C TYR A 404 8.33 -24.74 2.43
N THR A 405 7.00 -24.72 2.38
CA THR A 405 6.13 -25.09 3.53
C THR A 405 5.69 -26.55 3.50
N SER A 406 6.11 -27.36 2.51
CA SER A 406 5.72 -28.77 2.39
C SER A 406 6.90 -29.73 2.47
N ALA A 407 6.74 -30.70 3.38
CA ALA A 407 7.50 -31.92 3.63
C ALA A 407 8.95 -31.77 4.15
N ASN A 408 9.12 -32.13 5.44
CA ASN A 408 10.37 -32.39 6.15
C ASN A 408 11.38 -33.35 5.45
N SER A 409 11.05 -33.88 4.27
CA SER A 409 11.80 -34.89 3.53
C SER A 409 12.97 -34.34 2.72
N GLU A 410 13.08 -33.02 2.54
CA GLU A 410 14.12 -32.40 1.69
C GLU A 410 15.31 -31.80 2.46
N PHE A 411 15.25 -31.68 3.78
CA PHE A 411 16.36 -31.20 4.61
C PHE A 411 17.17 -32.37 5.18
N ASP A 412 18.51 -32.27 5.10
CA ASP A 412 19.42 -33.26 5.68
C ASP A 412 19.62 -32.98 7.18
N PHE A 413 18.88 -33.70 8.01
CA PHE A 413 19.03 -33.62 9.47
C PHE A 413 20.12 -34.56 10.00
N SER A 414 21.30 -34.50 9.41
CA SER A 414 22.48 -35.26 9.83
C SER A 414 23.72 -34.39 9.92
N LEU A 415 24.76 -34.88 10.61
CA LEU A 415 26.06 -34.19 10.67
C LEU A 415 26.77 -34.10 9.31
N LYS A 416 26.30 -34.85 8.28
CA LYS A 416 26.84 -34.79 6.92
C LYS A 416 26.34 -33.58 6.14
N ALA A 417 25.29 -32.91 6.61
CA ALA A 417 24.77 -31.71 5.98
C ALA A 417 25.82 -30.59 5.92
N PRO A 418 25.70 -29.63 4.98
CA PRO A 418 26.64 -28.52 4.84
C PRO A 418 26.80 -27.71 6.13
N ILE A 419 27.94 -27.05 6.31
CA ILE A 419 28.19 -26.20 7.48
C ILE A 419 27.15 -25.06 7.50
N GLY A 420 26.56 -24.79 8.66
CA GLY A 420 25.48 -23.82 8.82
C GLY A 420 24.09 -24.30 8.37
N HIS A 421 23.93 -25.56 7.93
CA HIS A 421 22.63 -26.07 7.47
C HIS A 421 21.53 -26.04 8.55
N LEU A 422 21.91 -26.20 9.83
CA LEU A 422 21.00 -26.16 10.97
C LEU A 422 21.41 -25.06 11.97
N PRO A 423 20.45 -24.48 12.73
CA PRO A 423 19.00 -24.68 12.64
C PRO A 423 18.42 -24.25 11.28
N SER A 424 17.54 -25.07 10.71
CA SER A 424 16.94 -24.89 9.39
C SER A 424 15.94 -23.74 9.41
N ARG A 425 15.66 -23.17 8.25
CA ARG A 425 14.77 -22.01 8.12
C ARG A 425 13.29 -22.32 7.87
N ILE A 426 12.87 -23.57 8.00
CA ILE A 426 11.54 -24.05 7.59
C ILE A 426 10.38 -23.41 8.39
N TRP A 427 10.69 -22.83 9.55
CA TRP A 427 9.72 -22.15 10.44
C TRP A 427 9.78 -20.63 10.36
N ILE A 428 10.48 -20.09 9.35
CA ILE A 428 10.41 -18.66 9.02
C ILE A 428 9.06 -18.39 8.35
N GLY A 429 8.36 -17.38 8.85
CA GLY A 429 7.13 -16.88 8.24
C GLY A 429 7.35 -15.77 7.22
N GLY A 430 6.35 -15.57 6.37
CA GLY A 430 6.26 -14.42 5.48
C GLY A 430 6.82 -14.66 4.08
N SER A 431 6.62 -13.68 3.21
CA SER A 431 7.00 -13.73 1.78
C SER A 431 8.46 -13.32 1.52
N GLN A 432 9.20 -12.87 2.53
CA GLN A 432 10.58 -12.35 2.39
C GLN A 432 11.61 -13.15 3.22
N PRO A 433 11.74 -14.48 3.01
CA PRO A 433 12.65 -15.32 3.81
C PRO A 433 14.12 -14.91 3.68
N TRP A 434 14.50 -14.21 2.59
CA TRP A 434 15.86 -13.68 2.40
C TRP A 434 16.24 -12.57 3.38
N ARG A 435 15.28 -11.89 4.01
CA ARG A 435 15.56 -10.88 5.02
C ARG A 435 15.96 -11.47 6.37
N TYR A 436 15.61 -12.73 6.62
CA TYR A 436 15.83 -13.33 7.92
C TYR A 436 17.31 -13.54 8.26
N PRO A 437 18.18 -14.05 7.36
CA PRO A 437 19.62 -14.13 7.65
C PRO A 437 20.25 -12.77 7.96
N ASN A 438 19.79 -11.70 7.29
CA ASN A 438 20.23 -10.35 7.60
C ASN A 438 19.78 -9.90 9.00
N ALA A 439 18.48 -10.06 9.32
CA ALA A 439 17.94 -9.69 10.63
C ALA A 439 18.61 -10.48 11.76
N LEU A 440 18.86 -11.78 11.53
CA LEU A 440 19.57 -12.64 12.47
C LEU A 440 21.03 -12.23 12.62
N ALA A 441 21.75 -11.95 11.53
CA ALA A 441 23.14 -11.51 11.58
C ALA A 441 23.30 -10.19 12.35
N ILE A 442 22.40 -9.22 12.14
CA ILE A 442 22.37 -7.96 12.88
C ILE A 442 22.09 -8.22 14.36
N LYS A 443 21.08 -9.04 14.66
CA LYS A 443 20.69 -9.35 16.04
C LYS A 443 21.78 -10.09 16.81
N LEU A 444 22.39 -11.11 16.22
CA LEU A 444 23.47 -11.86 16.85
C LEU A 444 24.69 -10.98 17.12
N ALA A 445 25.04 -10.09 16.19
CA ALA A 445 26.09 -9.10 16.41
C ALA A 445 25.76 -8.19 17.60
N ALA A 446 24.51 -7.72 17.72
CA ALA A 446 24.06 -6.94 18.87
C ALA A 446 24.06 -7.73 20.19
N CYS A 447 23.96 -9.07 20.12
CA CYS A 447 24.04 -9.98 21.26
C CYS A 447 25.48 -10.47 21.56
N SER A 448 26.50 -9.92 20.89
CA SER A 448 27.90 -10.36 21.02
C SER A 448 28.12 -11.85 20.72
N ILE A 449 27.34 -12.39 19.78
CA ILE A 449 27.50 -13.73 19.22
C ILE A 449 28.17 -13.55 17.85
N SER A 450 29.42 -13.99 17.72
CA SER A 450 30.25 -13.79 16.51
C SER A 450 30.86 -15.07 15.99
#